data_AF-A0A371IUP5-F1
#
_entry.id   AF-A0A371IUP5-F1
#
_cell.length_a   1.000
_cell.length_b   1.000
_cell.length_c   1.000
_cell.angle_alpha   90.00
_cell.angle_beta   90.00
_cell.angle_gamma   90.00
#
_symmetry.space_group_name_H-M   'P 1'
#
loop_
_entity.id
_entity.type
_entity.pdbx_description
1 polymer ?
#
loop_
_entity_poly.entity_id
_entity_poly.type
_entity_poly.pdbx_seq_one_letter_code
_entity_poly.pdbx_strand_id
1 'polypeptide(L)'
;MNKKEFTEDPRFKQCNKEAFMGLSLGILNLIWWFGWGYGLGSKPISEYTYIMGLPTWFFMSCIVGGILFSVLTVIMINKFFKDMPLEGLTEEEVEKYKKEFK
;
A
#
# COMPACT_ATOMS: atom_id res chain seq x y z
N MET A 1 21.00 -37.55 10.66
CA MET A 1 20.08 -36.58 10.04
C MET A 1 20.77 -35.23 10.02
N ASN A 2 21.23 -34.78 8.86
CA ASN A 2 21.86 -33.46 8.71
C ASN A 2 20.76 -32.41 8.92
N LYS A 3 20.82 -31.70 10.05
CA LYS A 3 19.91 -30.60 10.36
C LYS A 3 20.25 -29.49 9.38
N LYS A 4 19.58 -29.45 8.21
CA LYS A 4 19.71 -28.34 7.28
C LYS A 4 19.31 -27.09 8.06
N GLU A 5 20.29 -26.29 8.42
CA GLU A 5 20.10 -25.03 9.10
C GLU A 5 19.31 -24.14 8.13
N PHE A 6 18.03 -23.94 8.42
CA PHE A 6 17.18 -23.09 7.58
C PHE A 6 17.68 -21.66 7.76
N THR A 7 18.42 -21.18 6.78
CA THR A 7 18.89 -19.80 6.75
C THR A 7 17.77 -18.98 6.13
N GLU A 8 17.11 -18.15 6.94
CA GLU A 8 16.04 -17.26 6.47
C GLU A 8 16.61 -16.26 5.46
N ASP A 9 15.94 -16.13 4.32
CA ASP A 9 16.37 -15.21 3.28
C ASP A 9 16.25 -13.75 3.78
N PRO A 10 17.34 -12.96 3.76
CA PRO A 10 17.31 -11.57 4.21
C PRO A 10 16.28 -10.71 3.45
N ARG A 11 15.90 -11.12 2.24
CA ARG A 11 14.85 -10.50 1.42
C ARG A 11 13.48 -10.49 2.11
N PHE A 12 13.15 -11.51 2.90
CA PHE A 12 11.85 -11.60 3.57
C PHE A 12 11.58 -10.43 4.52
N LYS A 13 12.62 -9.88 5.16
CA LYS A 13 12.46 -8.70 6.03
C LYS A 13 11.99 -7.48 5.25
N GLN A 14 12.52 -7.29 4.04
CA GLN A 14 12.12 -6.20 3.16
C GLN A 14 10.70 -6.44 2.62
N CYS A 15 10.41 -7.64 2.13
CA CYS A 15 9.07 -7.99 1.64
C CYS A 15 8.00 -7.82 2.73
N ASN A 16 8.29 -8.15 3.99
CA ASN A 16 7.34 -7.97 5.08
C ASN A 16 7.07 -6.49 5.37
N LYS A 17 8.08 -5.62 5.28
CA LYS A 17 7.90 -4.16 5.37
C LYS A 17 7.02 -3.65 4.23
N GLU A 18 7.30 -4.08 3.00
CA GLU A 18 6.53 -3.72 1.81
C GLU A 18 5.07 -4.18 1.91
N ALA A 19 4.83 -5.40 2.38
CA ALA A 19 3.50 -5.93 2.64
C ALA A 19 2.74 -5.09 3.68
N PHE A 20 3.40 -4.68 4.78
CA PHE A 20 2.77 -3.83 5.79
C PHE A 20 2.48 -2.41 5.25
N MET A 21 3.34 -1.86 4.39
CA MET A 21 3.07 -0.59 3.71
C MET A 21 1.86 -0.70 2.78
N GLY A 22 1.76 -1.77 1.98
CA GLY A 22 0.58 -2.03 1.15
C GLY A 22 -0.70 -2.21 1.98
N LEU A 23 -0.62 -2.96 3.08
CA LEU A 23 -1.74 -3.16 3.99
C LEU A 23 -2.22 -1.84 4.60
N SER A 24 -1.29 -1.02 5.10
CA SER A 24 -1.62 0.28 5.70
C SER A 24 -2.23 1.23 4.66
N LEU A 25 -1.74 1.25 3.42
CA LEU A 25 -2.35 2.01 2.33
C LEU A 25 -3.79 1.56 2.03
N GLY A 26 -4.03 0.24 2.02
CA GLY A 26 -5.37 -0.33 1.85
C GLY A 26 -6.33 0.05 2.99
N ILE A 27 -5.87 0.01 4.24
CA ILE A 27 -6.66 0.44 5.41
C ILE A 27 -6.99 1.94 5.32
N LEU A 28 -6.02 2.77 4.92
CA LEU A 28 -6.26 4.21 4.71
C LEU A 28 -7.28 4.45 3.60
N ASN A 29 -7.24 3.67 2.52
CA ASN A 29 -8.22 3.72 1.44
C ASN A 29 -9.63 3.38 1.95
N LEU A 30 -9.75 2.32 2.77
CA LEU A 30 -11.01 1.96 3.40
C LEU A 30 -11.51 3.09 4.30
N ILE A 31 -10.70 3.60 5.22
CA ILE A 31 -11.11 4.68 6.14
C ILE A 31 -11.55 5.92 5.36
N TRP A 32 -10.81 6.31 4.31
CA TRP A 32 -11.19 7.41 3.45
C TRP A 32 -12.54 7.17 2.79
N TRP A 33 -12.69 6.02 2.15
CA TRP A 33 -13.91 5.67 1.44
C TRP A 33 -15.12 5.58 2.39
N PHE A 34 -14.97 4.98 3.57
CA PHE A 34 -16.02 4.92 4.59
C PHE A 34 -16.35 6.31 5.16
N GLY A 35 -15.33 7.13 5.43
CA GLY A 35 -15.52 8.47 5.98
C GLY A 35 -16.26 9.40 5.03
N TRP A 36 -15.88 9.42 3.75
CA TRP A 36 -16.54 10.25 2.74
C TRP A 36 -17.86 9.63 2.26
N GLY A 37 -17.90 8.31 2.06
CA GLY A 37 -19.06 7.57 1.59
C GLY A 37 -20.20 7.56 2.60
N TYR A 38 -19.96 7.13 3.83
CA TYR A 38 -21.01 7.03 4.86
C TYR A 38 -21.14 8.31 5.70
N GLY A 39 -20.04 9.02 5.99
CA GLY A 39 -20.08 10.22 6.81
C GLY A 39 -20.81 11.39 6.12
N LEU A 40 -20.52 11.63 4.84
CA LEU A 40 -21.23 12.65 4.07
C LEU A 40 -22.43 12.10 3.31
N GLY A 41 -22.43 10.83 2.90
CA GLY A 41 -23.56 10.19 2.21
C GLY A 41 -24.76 9.80 3.09
N SER A 42 -24.72 10.08 4.40
CA SER A 42 -25.88 9.90 5.30
C SER A 42 -26.75 11.17 5.44
N LYS A 43 -26.41 12.26 4.74
CA LYS A 43 -27.20 13.50 4.77
C LYS A 43 -28.46 13.40 3.92
N PRO A 44 -29.56 14.10 4.28
CA PRO A 44 -30.76 14.15 3.46
C PRO A 44 -30.45 14.73 2.07
N ILE A 45 -31.11 14.19 1.03
CA ILE A 45 -30.82 14.51 -0.39
C ILE A 45 -30.84 16.02 -0.68
N SER A 46 -31.66 16.77 0.07
CA SER A 46 -31.88 18.21 -0.05
C SER A 46 -30.69 19.07 0.36
N GLU A 47 -29.75 18.52 1.14
CA GLU A 47 -28.54 19.23 1.59
C GLU A 47 -27.27 18.80 0.84
N TYR A 48 -27.40 17.92 -0.17
CA TYR A 48 -26.24 17.54 -0.95
C TYR A 48 -25.74 18.70 -1.78
N THR A 49 -24.48 19.07 -1.54
CA THR A 49 -23.70 19.80 -2.52
C THR A 49 -23.42 18.87 -3.69
N TYR A 50 -23.60 19.38 -4.90
CA TYR A 50 -23.29 18.67 -6.13
C TYR A 50 -22.05 19.31 -6.76
N ILE A 51 -21.08 18.48 -7.13
CA ILE A 51 -19.90 18.89 -7.89
C ILE A 51 -20.02 18.21 -9.25
N MET A 52 -20.07 19.00 -10.33
CA MET A 52 -20.23 18.52 -11.70
C MET A 52 -21.47 17.62 -11.91
N GLY A 53 -22.56 17.87 -11.18
CA GLY A 53 -23.82 17.09 -11.29
C GLY A 53 -23.84 15.80 -10.48
N LEU A 54 -22.76 15.48 -9.75
CA LEU A 54 -22.67 14.31 -8.87
C LEU A 54 -22.68 14.77 -7.40
N PRO A 55 -23.27 14.00 -6.47
CA PRO A 55 -23.16 14.30 -5.05
C PRO A 55 -21.69 14.42 -4.61
N THR A 56 -21.36 15.43 -3.82
CA THR A 56 -19.98 15.68 -3.37
C THR A 56 -19.34 14.45 -2.71
N TRP A 57 -20.11 13.65 -1.97
CA TRP A 57 -19.59 12.42 -1.34
C TRP A 57 -19.06 11.43 -2.39
N PHE A 58 -19.74 11.30 -3.54
CA PHE A 58 -19.31 10.41 -4.62
C PHE A 58 -18.06 10.96 -5.31
N PHE A 59 -18.03 12.27 -5.59
CA PHE A 59 -16.88 12.93 -6.20
C PHE A 59 -15.63 12.79 -5.31
N MET A 60 -15.78 13.00 -4.00
CA MET A 60 -14.69 12.88 -3.03
C MET A 60 -14.22 11.43 -2.84
N SER A 61 -15.15 10.47 -2.81
CA SER A 61 -14.80 9.05 -2.63
C SER A 61 -14.18 8.44 -3.88
N CYS A 62 -14.73 8.69 -5.07
CA CYS A 62 -14.32 8.01 -6.30
C CYS A 62 -13.27 8.77 -7.10
N ILE A 63 -13.48 10.07 -7.35
CA ILE A 63 -12.56 10.86 -8.18
C ILE A 63 -11.35 11.29 -7.37
N VAL A 64 -11.58 12.02 -6.27
CA VAL A 64 -10.49 12.52 -5.42
C VAL A 64 -9.77 11.36 -4.74
N GLY A 65 -10.51 10.42 -4.16
CA GLY A 65 -9.95 9.20 -3.59
C GLY A 65 -9.13 8.43 -4.63
N GLY A 66 -9.69 8.16 -5.81
CA GLY A 66 -8.98 7.45 -6.87
C GLY A 66 -7.64 8.09 -7.25
N ILE A 67 -7.63 9.41 -7.46
CA ILE A 67 -6.40 10.16 -7.78
C ILE A 67 -5.42 10.12 -6.60
N LEU A 68 -5.89 10.42 -5.38
CA LEU A 68 -5.05 10.45 -4.18
C LEU A 68 -4.36 9.10 -3.94
N PHE A 69 -5.10 8.00 -3.95
CA PHE A 69 -4.55 6.67 -3.69
C PHE A 69 -3.70 6.15 -4.84
N SER A 70 -3.97 6.54 -6.09
CA SER A 70 -3.10 6.24 -7.23
C SER A 70 -1.75 6.93 -7.06
N VAL A 71 -1.74 8.22 -6.73
CA VAL A 71 -0.50 8.98 -6.49
C VAL A 71 0.27 8.42 -5.29
N LEU A 72 -0.41 8.12 -4.18
CA LEU A 72 0.23 7.49 -3.02
C LEU A 72 0.84 6.13 -3.37
N THR A 73 0.16 5.31 -4.17
CA THR A 73 0.69 4.03 -4.65
C THR A 73 1.95 4.22 -5.48
N VAL A 74 1.94 5.18 -6.43
CA VAL A 74 3.11 5.49 -7.25
C VAL A 74 4.28 5.95 -6.39
N ILE A 75 4.05 6.83 -5.39
CA ILE A 75 5.10 7.28 -4.47
C ILE A 75 5.62 6.11 -3.64
N MET A 76 4.72 5.24 -3.15
CA MET A 76 5.07 4.07 -2.35
C MET A 76 6.01 3.14 -3.12
N ILE A 77 5.66 2.79 -4.36
CA ILE A 77 6.46 1.91 -5.21
C ILE A 77 7.81 2.56 -5.53
N ASN A 78 7.82 3.82 -5.97
CA ASN A 78 9.07 4.46 -6.40
C ASN A 78 10.04 4.78 -5.26
N LYS A 79 9.56 5.01 -4.04
CA LYS A 79 10.41 5.42 -2.92
C LYS A 79 10.73 4.30 -1.94
N PHE A 80 9.84 3.34 -1.75
CA PHE A 80 9.95 2.38 -0.66
C PHE A 80 10.18 0.95 -1.12
N PHE A 81 9.71 0.58 -2.32
CA PHE A 81 9.89 -0.77 -2.83
C PHE A 81 11.29 -0.91 -3.40
N LYS A 82 11.93 -2.05 -3.13
CA LYS A 82 13.23 -2.37 -3.72
C LYS A 82 13.08 -3.47 -4.75
N ASP A 83 13.68 -3.24 -5.91
CA ASP A 83 13.83 -4.27 -6.92
C ASP A 83 14.72 -5.39 -6.40
N MET A 84 14.30 -6.63 -6.63
CA MET A 84 14.89 -7.80 -6.01
C MET A 84 14.71 -9.03 -6.91
N PRO A 85 15.79 -9.80 -7.17
CA PRO A 85 15.68 -10.98 -8.02
C PRO A 85 14.81 -12.05 -7.36
N LEU A 86 14.08 -12.82 -8.18
CA LEU A 86 13.29 -13.97 -7.71
C LEU A 86 14.09 -15.27 -7.67
N GLU A 87 15.30 -15.26 -8.24
CA GLU A 87 16.18 -16.41 -8.33
C GLU A 87 16.89 -16.70 -6.99
N GLY A 88 17.53 -17.87 -6.92
CA GLY A 88 18.37 -18.24 -5.79
C GLY A 88 19.57 -17.32 -5.70
N LEU A 89 19.77 -16.72 -4.52
CA LEU A 89 20.91 -15.85 -4.26
C LEU A 89 22.19 -16.68 -4.12
N THR A 90 23.29 -16.18 -4.68
CA THR A 90 24.64 -16.65 -4.35
C THR A 90 25.03 -16.26 -2.92
N GLU A 91 26.01 -16.94 -2.32
CA GLU A 91 26.47 -16.63 -0.94
C GLU A 91 26.93 -15.17 -0.78
N GLU A 92 27.53 -14.60 -1.82
CA GLU A 92 27.97 -13.20 -1.85
C GLU A 92 26.79 -12.22 -1.83
N GLU A 93 25.72 -12.52 -2.59
CA GLU A 93 24.51 -11.71 -2.63
C GLU A 93 23.73 -11.80 -1.31
N VAL A 94 23.67 -12.98 -0.70
CA VAL A 94 23.06 -13.16 0.63
C VAL A 94 23.75 -12.27 1.67
N GLU A 95 25.09 -12.24 1.71
CA GLU A 95 25.83 -11.38 2.65
C GLU A 95 25.66 -9.89 2.34
N LYS A 96 25.55 -9.51 1.06
CA LYS A 96 25.23 -8.14 0.65
C LYS A 96 23.84 -7.73 1.15
N TYR A 97 22.82 -8.54 0.91
CA TYR A 97 21.46 -8.26 1.35
C TYR A 97 21.30 -8.30 2.88
N LYS A 98 22.03 -9.17 3.58
CA LYS A 98 22.08 -9.15 5.06
C LYS A 98 22.66 -7.85 5.61
N LYS A 99 23.64 -7.23 4.94
CA LYS A 99 24.18 -5.92 5.33
C LYS A 99 23.22 -4.78 4.98
N GLU A 100 22.55 -4.87 3.84
CA GLU A 100 21.63 -3.84 3.35
C GLU A 100 20.29 -3.80 4.11
N PHE A 101 19.81 -4.96 4.57
CA PHE A 101 18.55 -5.11 5.30
C PHE A 101 18.73 -5.41 6.80
N LYS A 102 19.94 -5.23 7.32
CA LYS A 102 20.23 -5.32 8.76
C LYS A 102 19.51 -4.21 9.52
#